data_AF-A0A427U9X7-F1
#
_entry.id   AF-A0A427U9X7-F1
#
_cell.length_a   1.000
_cell.length_b   1.000
_cell.length_c   1.000
_cell.angle_alpha   90.00
_cell.angle_beta   90.00
_cell.angle_gamma   90.00
#
_symmetry.space_group_name_H-M   'P 1'
#
loop_
_entity.id
_entity.type
_entity.pdbx_description
1 polymer ?
#
loop_
_entity_poly.entity_id
_entity_poly.type
_entity_poly.pdbx_seq_one_letter_code
_entity_poly.pdbx_strand_id
1 'polypeptide(L)'
;MGGGSVAGKMEQHGGLHPEIDAERCNGCATCVEVCPCDAMEINSDNISTIDDDKCIGCGECMTVCPVEAIDFNYADIPDFMEMITEYALGTVAGRQEKIGYMNFLVRITPDCDCVPWSDVSLVPDIGILASTDPVAIDQASLDLVNEQQGFTASKLEENIEPGKDKFKGVWKNSAGDIQLSYGEEIGLGNRDYELIRI
;
A
#
# COMPACT_ATOMS: atom_id res chain seq x y z
N MET A 1 9.21 2.44 11.27
CA MET A 1 8.31 1.26 11.42
C MET A 1 8.59 0.30 10.27
N GLY A 2 8.31 -1.00 10.40
CA GLY A 2 8.47 -1.96 9.31
C GLY A 2 9.90 -2.40 8.99
N GLY A 3 10.78 -2.52 9.99
CA GLY A 3 12.13 -3.10 9.81
C GLY A 3 13.20 -2.22 9.15
N GLY A 4 12.80 -1.14 8.46
CA GLY A 4 13.72 -0.18 7.83
C GLY A 4 14.30 0.88 8.77
N SER A 5 15.49 1.40 8.43
CA SER A 5 16.06 2.62 9.04
C SER A 5 15.28 3.87 8.62
N VAL A 6 15.52 5.03 9.25
CA VAL A 6 14.90 6.29 8.81
C VAL A 6 15.23 6.58 7.34
N ALA A 7 16.50 6.47 6.97
CA ALA A 7 16.94 6.65 5.59
C ALA A 7 16.28 5.63 4.64
N GLY A 8 16.16 4.38 5.06
CA GLY A 8 15.53 3.36 4.23
C GLY A 8 14.03 3.56 4.07
N LYS A 9 13.34 4.12 5.07
CA LYS A 9 11.92 4.49 4.93
C LYS A 9 11.75 5.66 3.96
N MET A 10 12.67 6.62 3.96
CA MET A 10 12.67 7.71 2.98
C MET A 10 12.92 7.17 1.56
N GLU A 11 13.87 6.26 1.39
CA GLU A 11 14.14 5.60 0.11
C GLU A 11 12.90 4.85 -0.41
N GLN A 12 12.24 4.06 0.45
CA GLN A 12 10.98 3.36 0.12
C GLN A 12 9.91 4.26 -0.50
N HIS A 13 9.83 5.54 -0.13
CA HIS A 13 8.80 6.47 -0.60
C HIS A 13 9.35 7.46 -1.63
N GLY A 14 10.66 7.45 -1.84
CA GLY A 14 11.34 8.41 -2.73
C GLY A 14 10.94 8.25 -4.19
N GLY A 15 10.55 7.05 -4.60
CA GLY A 15 10.04 6.79 -5.95
C GLY A 15 8.56 7.13 -6.17
N LEU A 16 7.81 7.50 -5.11
CA LEU A 16 6.39 7.80 -5.20
C LEU A 16 6.19 9.31 -5.41
N HIS A 17 6.24 9.75 -6.67
CA HIS A 17 6.23 11.17 -7.00
C HIS A 17 4.82 11.76 -6.82
N PRO A 18 4.69 12.96 -6.22
CA PRO A 18 3.41 13.65 -6.19
C PRO A 18 3.04 14.18 -7.58
N GLU A 19 1.76 14.09 -7.93
CA GLU A 19 1.15 14.66 -9.12
C GLU A 19 0.17 15.77 -8.71
N ILE A 20 0.06 16.82 -9.53
CA ILE A 20 -0.80 17.98 -9.27
C ILE A 20 -1.98 17.98 -10.22
N ASP A 21 -3.18 17.98 -9.64
CA ASP A 21 -4.42 18.26 -10.35
C ASP A 21 -4.53 19.78 -10.61
N ALA A 22 -4.25 20.17 -11.85
CA ALA A 22 -4.29 21.56 -12.28
C ALA A 22 -5.70 22.18 -12.23
N GLU A 23 -6.77 21.38 -12.30
CA GLU A 23 -8.14 21.89 -12.23
C GLU A 23 -8.57 22.21 -10.80
N ARG A 24 -8.03 21.46 -9.82
CA ARG A 24 -8.30 21.69 -8.39
C ARG A 24 -7.36 22.71 -7.76
N CYS A 25 -6.16 22.86 -8.29
CA CYS A 25 -5.16 23.77 -7.74
C CYS A 25 -5.63 25.23 -7.80
N ASN A 26 -5.50 25.94 -6.67
CA ASN A 26 -5.88 27.35 -6.55
C ASN A 26 -4.69 28.32 -6.46
N GLY A 27 -3.47 27.81 -6.61
CA GLY A 27 -2.24 28.61 -6.56
C GLY A 27 -1.92 29.26 -5.21
N CYS A 28 -2.40 28.71 -4.09
CA CYS A 28 -2.17 29.28 -2.76
C CYS A 28 -0.70 29.19 -2.27
N ALA A 29 0.16 28.44 -2.97
CA ALA A 29 1.59 28.27 -2.69
C ALA A 29 1.96 27.62 -1.34
N THR A 30 1.00 27.12 -0.55
CA THR A 30 1.31 26.42 0.71
C THR A 30 2.28 25.23 0.51
N CYS A 31 2.11 24.46 -0.57
CA CYS A 31 3.00 23.35 -0.92
C CYS A 31 4.44 23.81 -1.23
N VAL A 32 4.61 25.01 -1.78
CA VAL A 32 5.93 25.62 -2.06
C VAL A 32 6.63 25.98 -0.76
N GLU A 33 5.91 26.56 0.21
CA GLU A 33 6.47 26.99 1.50
C GLU A 33 6.97 25.83 2.37
N VAL A 34 6.34 24.67 2.29
CA VAL A 34 6.69 23.50 3.11
C VAL A 34 7.70 22.57 2.45
N CYS A 35 8.01 22.76 1.16
CA CYS A 35 8.87 21.85 0.42
C CYS A 35 10.31 21.88 0.97
N PRO A 36 10.84 20.79 1.55
CA PRO A 36 12.16 20.81 2.19
C PRO A 36 13.34 20.82 1.19
N CYS A 37 13.05 20.64 -0.09
CA CYS A 37 14.05 20.49 -1.17
C CYS A 37 13.88 21.53 -2.30
N ASP A 38 13.04 22.55 -2.09
CA ASP A 38 12.78 23.60 -3.08
C ASP A 38 12.39 23.04 -4.46
N ALA A 39 11.64 21.93 -4.47
CA ALA A 39 11.20 21.24 -5.68
C ALA A 39 9.89 21.79 -6.25
N MET A 40 9.27 22.79 -5.62
CA MET A 40 7.94 23.26 -5.99
C MET A 40 7.92 24.75 -6.29
N GLU A 41 7.17 25.13 -7.33
CA GLU A 41 7.03 26.51 -7.78
C GLU A 41 5.57 26.78 -8.22
N ILE A 42 5.22 28.06 -8.40
CA ILE A 42 3.97 28.48 -9.05
C ILE A 42 4.30 28.97 -10.45
N ASN A 43 3.68 28.36 -11.47
CA ASN A 43 3.87 28.75 -12.86
C ASN A 43 3.09 30.02 -13.23
N SER A 44 3.22 30.46 -14.49
CA SER A 44 2.54 31.66 -15.00
C SER A 44 1.01 31.58 -15.00
N ASP A 45 0.45 30.37 -14.96
CA ASP A 45 -0.99 30.12 -14.94
C ASP A 45 -1.54 30.02 -13.50
N ASN A 46 -0.72 30.35 -12.50
CA ASN A 46 -1.05 30.27 -11.08
C ASN A 46 -1.33 28.84 -10.59
N ILE A 47 -0.67 27.85 -11.20
CA ILE A 47 -0.74 26.44 -10.84
C ILE A 47 0.61 25.99 -10.27
N SER A 48 0.57 25.18 -9.22
CA SER A 48 1.76 24.57 -8.65
C SER A 48 2.39 23.56 -9.62
N THR A 49 3.73 23.55 -9.68
CA THR A 49 4.52 22.60 -10.47
C THR A 49 5.57 21.94 -9.60
N ILE A 50 6.03 20.75 -10.00
CA ILE A 50 7.06 19.97 -9.31
C ILE A 50 8.26 19.79 -10.25
N ASP A 51 9.45 19.99 -9.70
CA ASP A 51 10.73 19.65 -10.30
C ASP A 51 11.15 18.26 -9.83
N ASP A 52 10.92 17.25 -10.68
CA ASP A 52 11.15 15.84 -10.35
C ASP A 52 12.62 15.54 -10.02
N ASP A 53 13.57 16.29 -10.58
CA ASP A 53 15.01 16.12 -10.29
C ASP A 53 15.37 16.54 -8.86
N LYS A 54 14.55 17.38 -8.23
CA LYS A 54 14.72 17.83 -6.83
C LYS A 54 13.79 17.11 -5.86
N CYS A 55 12.66 16.59 -6.35
CA CYS A 55 11.65 15.95 -5.52
C CYS A 55 12.22 14.70 -4.83
N ILE A 56 11.98 14.58 -3.52
CA ILE A 56 12.43 13.43 -2.71
C ILE A 56 11.28 12.50 -2.28
N GLY A 57 10.08 12.66 -2.85
CA GLY A 57 8.93 11.81 -2.53
C GLY A 57 8.45 11.88 -1.07
N CYS A 58 8.77 12.95 -0.33
CA CYS A 58 8.44 13.03 1.10
C CYS A 58 6.94 13.19 1.42
N GLY A 59 6.16 13.65 0.44
CA GLY A 59 4.71 13.79 0.55
C GLY A 59 4.16 14.94 1.41
N GLU A 60 5.03 15.78 1.99
CA GLU A 60 4.61 16.92 2.83
C GLU A 60 3.62 17.84 2.10
N CYS A 61 3.87 18.12 0.82
CA CYS A 61 3.00 18.96 -0.02
C CYS A 61 1.55 18.45 -0.10
N MET A 62 1.35 17.13 -0.15
CA MET A 62 0.01 16.52 -0.19
C MET A 62 -0.72 16.75 1.13
N THR A 63 -0.03 16.62 2.27
CA THR A 63 -0.64 16.73 3.59
C THR A 63 -1.11 18.15 3.93
N VAL A 64 -0.54 19.17 3.29
CA VAL A 64 -0.85 20.58 3.57
C VAL A 64 -1.75 21.23 2.51
N CYS A 65 -2.02 20.55 1.39
CA CYS A 65 -2.80 21.14 0.30
C CYS A 65 -4.27 21.33 0.72
N PRO A 66 -4.75 22.59 0.88
CA PRO A 66 -6.07 22.85 1.46
C PRO A 66 -7.23 22.48 0.53
N VAL A 67 -6.93 22.25 -0.75
CA VAL A 67 -7.90 21.88 -1.79
C VAL A 67 -7.68 20.44 -2.29
N GLU A 68 -6.76 19.70 -1.67
CA GLU A 68 -6.37 18.32 -2.00
C GLU A 68 -6.12 18.14 -3.52
N ALA A 69 -5.39 19.08 -4.10
CA ALA A 69 -5.01 19.08 -5.52
C ALA A 69 -3.69 18.33 -5.78
N ILE A 70 -3.12 17.66 -4.78
CA ILE A 70 -1.86 16.93 -4.89
C ILE A 70 -2.11 15.51 -4.37
N ASP A 71 -1.81 14.51 -5.19
CA ASP A 71 -1.93 13.09 -4.86
C ASP A 71 -0.68 12.35 -5.37
N PHE A 72 -0.56 11.05 -5.09
CA PHE A 72 0.52 10.24 -5.63
C PHE A 72 0.28 9.90 -7.12
N ASN A 73 1.36 9.84 -7.89
CA ASN A 73 1.32 9.26 -9.22
C ASN A 73 1.11 7.74 -9.12
N TYR A 74 -0.06 7.26 -9.50
CA TYR A 74 -0.39 5.84 -9.45
C TYR A 74 0.49 4.96 -10.37
N ALA A 75 1.19 5.56 -11.34
CA ALA A 75 2.16 4.84 -12.17
C ALA A 75 3.38 4.36 -11.38
N ASP A 76 3.68 4.98 -10.24
CA ASP A 76 4.85 4.67 -9.40
C ASP A 76 4.55 3.56 -8.36
N ILE A 77 3.29 3.11 -8.27
CA ILE A 77 2.86 2.09 -7.30
C ILE A 77 3.62 0.76 -7.43
N PRO A 78 3.91 0.22 -8.64
CA PRO A 78 4.70 -1.00 -8.76
C PRO A 78 6.08 -0.87 -8.11
N ASP A 79 6.85 0.16 -8.48
CA ASP A 79 8.20 0.40 -7.95
C ASP A 79 8.17 0.57 -6.41
N PHE A 80 7.17 1.28 -5.90
CA PHE A 80 6.95 1.43 -4.46
C PHE A 80 6.71 0.07 -3.77
N MET A 81 5.86 -0.77 -4.33
CA MET A 81 5.53 -2.09 -3.77
C MET A 81 6.70 -3.08 -3.85
N GLU A 82 7.46 -3.06 -4.94
CA GLU A 82 8.69 -3.84 -5.12
C GLU A 82 9.71 -3.45 -4.05
N MET A 83 9.97 -2.16 -3.88
CA MET A 83 10.94 -1.67 -2.90
C MET A 83 10.55 -2.03 -1.46
N ILE A 84 9.27 -1.94 -1.09
CA ILE A 84 8.81 -2.42 0.23
C ILE A 84 9.15 -3.90 0.42
N THR A 85 8.99 -4.70 -0.63
CA THR A 85 9.23 -6.14 -0.61
C THR A 85 10.72 -6.46 -0.50
N GLU A 86 11.61 -5.72 -1.17
CA GLU A 86 13.07 -5.81 -0.99
C GLU A 86 13.50 -5.52 0.45
N TYR A 87 12.90 -4.51 1.06
CA TYR A 87 13.16 -4.17 2.46
C TYR A 87 12.66 -5.23 3.45
N ALA A 88 11.54 -5.89 3.13
CA ALA A 88 11.09 -7.06 3.87
C ALA A 88 12.13 -8.19 3.77
N LEU A 89 12.64 -8.46 2.56
CA LEU A 89 13.74 -9.43 2.35
C LEU A 89 14.97 -9.08 3.17
N GLY A 90 15.43 -7.82 3.14
CA GLY A 90 16.57 -7.36 3.93
C GLY A 90 16.39 -7.55 5.43
N THR A 91 15.15 -7.47 5.93
CA THR A 91 14.82 -7.69 7.35
C THR A 91 14.92 -9.17 7.74
N VAL A 92 14.55 -10.09 6.86
CA VAL A 92 14.51 -11.53 7.13
C VAL A 92 15.77 -12.28 6.74
N ALA A 93 16.58 -11.68 5.85
CA ALA A 93 17.79 -12.29 5.28
C ALA A 93 18.77 -12.77 6.37
N GLY A 94 19.17 -14.04 6.26
CA GLY A 94 20.08 -14.70 7.20
C GLY A 94 19.45 -15.09 8.54
N ARG A 95 18.13 -14.94 8.69
CA ARG A 95 17.37 -15.21 9.92
C ARG A 95 16.10 -16.01 9.66
N GLN A 96 15.90 -16.53 8.46
CA GLN A 96 14.66 -17.18 8.03
C GLN A 96 14.23 -18.30 8.99
N GLU A 97 15.15 -19.15 9.44
CA GLU A 97 14.86 -20.25 10.38
C GLU A 97 14.47 -19.81 11.80
N LYS A 98 14.58 -18.51 12.10
CA LYS A 98 14.30 -17.93 13.42
C LYS A 98 13.06 -17.04 13.43
N ILE A 99 12.38 -16.93 12.29
CA ILE A 99 11.23 -16.05 12.12
C ILE A 99 10.01 -16.93 11.84
N GLY A 100 8.90 -16.62 12.50
CA GLY A 100 7.59 -17.16 12.21
C GLY A 100 6.61 -16.02 12.00
N TYR A 101 5.63 -16.24 11.14
CA TYR A 101 4.62 -15.28 10.75
C TYR A 101 3.25 -15.75 11.24
N MET A 102 2.41 -14.80 11.64
CA MET A 102 1.04 -15.08 12.04
C MET A 102 0.12 -13.99 11.48
N ASN A 103 -0.91 -14.40 10.76
CA ASN A 103 -1.93 -13.50 10.22
C ASN A 103 -3.25 -13.72 10.96
N PHE A 104 -3.90 -12.63 11.35
CA PHE A 104 -5.19 -12.64 12.04
C PHE A 104 -6.24 -12.14 11.05
N LEU A 105 -6.96 -13.07 10.43
CA LEU A 105 -8.00 -12.78 9.46
C LEU A 105 -9.33 -12.59 10.16
N VAL A 106 -9.40 -11.49 10.91
CA VAL A 106 -10.58 -11.09 11.69
C VAL A 106 -10.87 -9.63 11.41
N ARG A 107 -12.16 -9.29 11.31
CA ARG A 107 -12.65 -7.93 11.05
C ARG A 107 -11.94 -7.29 9.84
N ILE A 108 -11.94 -7.97 8.69
CA ILE A 108 -11.31 -7.46 7.46
C ILE A 108 -11.99 -6.15 7.04
N THR A 109 -11.34 -5.00 7.25
CA THR A 109 -11.92 -3.67 7.03
C THR A 109 -11.75 -3.21 5.58
N PRO A 110 -12.65 -2.35 5.06
CA PRO A 110 -12.51 -1.79 3.70
C PRO A 110 -11.40 -0.74 3.59
N ASP A 111 -11.15 0.02 4.66
CA ASP A 111 -10.19 1.11 4.67
C ASP A 111 -8.90 0.71 5.42
N CYS A 112 -7.81 1.40 5.08
CA CYS A 112 -6.52 1.28 5.77
C CYS A 112 -6.61 1.78 7.22
N ASP A 113 -5.78 1.23 8.10
CA ASP A 113 -5.73 1.56 9.54
C ASP A 113 -5.33 3.01 9.84
N CYS A 114 -4.81 3.73 8.84
CA CYS A 114 -4.61 5.18 8.87
C CYS A 114 -5.93 5.97 9.06
N VAL A 115 -7.07 5.37 8.72
CA VAL A 115 -8.38 6.00 8.82
C VAL A 115 -8.95 5.79 10.24
N PRO A 116 -9.41 6.84 10.94
CA PRO A 116 -9.85 6.72 12.33
C PRO A 116 -11.24 6.11 12.52
N TRP A 117 -11.84 5.56 11.46
CA TRP A 117 -13.12 4.87 11.47
C TRP A 117 -13.04 3.58 10.66
N SER A 118 -13.99 2.69 10.88
CA SER A 118 -14.17 1.49 10.07
C SER A 118 -15.65 1.32 9.75
N ASP A 119 -15.93 0.91 8.52
CA ASP A 119 -17.22 0.35 8.16
C ASP A 119 -17.34 -1.11 8.62
N VAL A 120 -18.46 -1.77 8.35
CA VAL A 120 -18.60 -3.22 8.52
C VAL A 120 -17.56 -3.97 7.67
N SER A 121 -17.17 -5.16 8.15
CA SER A 121 -16.13 -5.95 7.50
C SER A 121 -16.53 -6.41 6.09
N LEU A 122 -15.54 -6.65 5.23
CA LEU A 122 -15.75 -7.14 3.87
C LEU A 122 -16.30 -8.57 3.86
N VAL A 123 -15.82 -9.41 4.77
CA VAL A 123 -16.10 -10.84 4.85
C VAL A 123 -16.19 -11.29 6.32
N PRO A 124 -16.76 -12.48 6.61
CA PRO A 124 -16.72 -13.05 7.96
C PRO A 124 -15.29 -13.26 8.48
N ASP A 125 -15.15 -13.35 9.80
CA ASP A 125 -13.90 -13.78 10.44
C ASP A 125 -13.52 -15.20 9.99
N ILE A 126 -12.27 -15.39 9.60
CA ILE A 126 -11.75 -16.66 9.05
C ILE A 126 -10.95 -17.40 10.11
N GLY A 127 -10.09 -16.69 10.84
CA GLY A 127 -9.28 -17.27 11.92
C GLY A 127 -7.86 -16.74 11.95
N ILE A 128 -6.95 -17.59 12.45
CA ILE A 128 -5.52 -17.27 12.60
C ILE A 128 -4.73 -18.23 11.72
N LEU A 129 -3.83 -17.68 10.91
CA LEU A 129 -2.86 -18.44 10.14
C LEU A 129 -1.49 -18.33 10.78
N ALA A 130 -0.66 -19.35 10.58
CA ALA A 130 0.75 -19.33 10.97
C ALA A 130 1.59 -20.00 9.89
N SER A 131 2.79 -19.47 9.66
CA SER A 131 3.74 -19.98 8.66
C SER A 131 5.17 -19.63 9.03
N THR A 132 6.13 -20.31 8.41
CA THR A 132 7.55 -19.91 8.41
C THR A 132 7.95 -19.22 7.11
N ASP A 133 7.06 -19.19 6.12
CA ASP A 133 7.22 -18.52 4.84
C ASP A 133 6.25 -17.32 4.77
N PRO A 134 6.75 -16.07 4.61
CA PRO A 134 5.94 -14.86 4.60
C PRO A 134 5.07 -14.72 3.35
N VAL A 135 5.57 -15.13 2.18
CA VAL A 135 4.80 -15.01 0.93
C VAL A 135 3.66 -16.02 0.93
N ALA A 136 3.92 -17.24 1.43
CA ALA A 136 2.91 -18.29 1.52
C ALA A 136 1.74 -17.91 2.43
N ILE A 137 2.00 -17.30 3.59
CA ILE A 137 0.93 -16.91 4.53
C ILE A 137 0.11 -15.74 4.01
N ASP A 138 0.72 -14.80 3.29
CA ASP A 138 0.00 -13.66 2.71
C ASP A 138 -0.82 -14.10 1.49
N GLN A 139 -0.29 -15.02 0.66
CA GLN A 139 -1.05 -15.67 -0.41
C GLN A 139 -2.26 -16.43 0.16
N ALA A 140 -2.04 -17.28 1.16
CA ALA A 140 -3.12 -18.02 1.82
C ALA A 140 -4.16 -17.09 2.45
N SER A 141 -3.72 -15.98 3.05
CA SER A 141 -4.63 -14.95 3.57
C SER A 141 -5.53 -14.37 2.50
N LEU A 142 -4.94 -13.94 1.37
CA LEU A 142 -5.67 -13.34 0.26
C LEU A 142 -6.66 -14.32 -0.35
N ASP A 143 -6.25 -15.56 -0.57
CA ASP A 143 -7.11 -16.61 -1.12
C ASP A 143 -8.30 -16.90 -0.21
N LEU A 144 -8.05 -17.12 1.08
CA LEU A 144 -9.11 -17.42 2.04
C LEU A 144 -10.12 -16.28 2.18
N VAL A 145 -9.67 -15.02 2.12
CA VAL A 145 -10.56 -13.84 2.09
C VAL A 145 -11.38 -13.81 0.80
N ASN A 146 -10.75 -14.03 -0.35
CA ASN A 146 -11.41 -13.99 -1.65
C ASN A 146 -12.40 -15.14 -1.85
N GLU A 147 -12.17 -16.29 -1.22
CA GLU A 147 -13.09 -17.43 -1.16
C GLU A 147 -14.38 -17.13 -0.38
N GLN A 148 -14.41 -16.11 0.47
CA GLN A 148 -15.61 -15.80 1.24
C GLN A 148 -16.70 -15.13 0.41
N GLN A 149 -17.94 -15.31 0.87
CA GLN A 149 -19.06 -14.45 0.48
C GLN A 149 -18.88 -13.07 1.11
N GLY A 150 -18.77 -12.04 0.28
CA GLY A 150 -18.66 -10.66 0.73
C GLY A 150 -19.97 -10.15 1.36
N PHE A 151 -19.85 -9.25 2.33
CA PHE A 151 -20.98 -8.60 2.98
C PHE A 151 -21.48 -7.41 2.16
N THR A 152 -22.71 -7.49 1.69
CA THR A 152 -23.38 -6.43 0.91
C THR A 152 -23.70 -5.17 1.73
N ALA A 153 -23.57 -5.24 3.05
CA ALA A 153 -23.75 -4.10 3.94
C ALA A 153 -22.45 -3.28 4.10
N SER A 154 -21.33 -3.75 3.56
CA SER A 154 -20.03 -3.06 3.58
C SER A 154 -19.86 -2.15 2.37
N LYS A 155 -18.79 -1.35 2.39
CA LYS A 155 -18.22 -0.65 1.21
C LYS A 155 -17.84 -1.54 0.03
N LEU A 156 -18.00 -2.86 0.11
CA LEU A 156 -17.78 -3.76 -1.03
C LEU A 156 -18.89 -3.61 -2.06
N GLU A 157 -18.64 -2.79 -3.08
CA GLU A 157 -19.62 -2.51 -4.15
C GLU A 157 -19.60 -3.57 -5.26
N GLU A 158 -18.43 -4.15 -5.52
CA GLU A 158 -18.19 -5.15 -6.56
C GLU A 158 -17.48 -6.40 -5.98
N ASN A 159 -17.35 -7.50 -6.74
CA ASN A 159 -16.64 -8.73 -6.32
C ASN A 159 -17.18 -9.40 -5.04
N ILE A 160 -18.49 -9.31 -4.84
CA ILE A 160 -19.17 -9.82 -3.65
C ILE A 160 -19.15 -11.36 -3.62
N GLU A 161 -19.19 -12.01 -4.78
CA GLU A 161 -19.23 -13.46 -4.93
C GLU A 161 -17.89 -14.16 -4.58
N PRO A 162 -17.91 -15.38 -4.01
CA PRO A 162 -16.72 -16.19 -3.74
C PRO A 162 -15.78 -16.35 -4.93
N GLY A 163 -14.47 -16.35 -4.65
CA GLY A 163 -13.41 -16.50 -5.65
C GLY A 163 -13.05 -15.20 -6.40
N LYS A 164 -13.54 -14.05 -5.92
CA LYS A 164 -13.21 -12.73 -6.47
C LYS A 164 -12.42 -11.90 -5.47
N ASP A 165 -11.59 -11.01 -6.00
CA ASP A 165 -10.74 -10.10 -5.23
C ASP A 165 -11.59 -9.08 -4.48
N LYS A 166 -11.72 -9.26 -3.16
CA LYS A 166 -12.52 -8.38 -2.30
C LYS A 166 -11.93 -6.99 -2.20
N PHE A 167 -10.61 -6.88 -2.22
CA PHE A 167 -9.92 -5.59 -2.06
C PHE A 167 -10.07 -4.74 -3.32
N LYS A 168 -9.98 -5.33 -4.52
CA LYS A 168 -10.31 -4.64 -5.77
C LYS A 168 -11.78 -4.28 -5.91
N GLY A 169 -12.67 -5.02 -5.23
CA GLY A 169 -14.09 -4.70 -5.15
C GLY A 169 -14.41 -3.43 -4.35
N VAL A 170 -13.45 -2.95 -3.55
CA VAL A 170 -13.53 -1.68 -2.81
C VAL A 170 -12.66 -0.61 -3.48
N TRP A 171 -11.39 -0.94 -3.72
CA TRP A 171 -10.37 -0.02 -4.20
C TRP A 171 -9.76 -0.55 -5.50
N LYS A 172 -10.18 0.02 -6.64
CA LYS A 172 -9.82 -0.46 -7.99
C LYS A 172 -8.32 -0.49 -8.27
N ASN A 173 -7.56 0.42 -7.63
CA ASN A 173 -6.11 0.52 -7.77
C ASN A 173 -5.34 -0.38 -6.78
N SER A 174 -6.02 -1.24 -6.01
CA SER A 174 -5.35 -2.20 -5.12
C SER A 174 -4.49 -3.17 -5.92
N ALA A 175 -3.20 -3.19 -5.63
CA ALA A 175 -2.19 -3.95 -6.38
C ALA A 175 -1.40 -4.95 -5.50
N GLY A 176 -2.04 -5.53 -4.48
CA GLY A 176 -1.36 -6.43 -3.52
C GLY A 176 -0.66 -7.65 -4.14
N ASP A 177 -1.06 -8.07 -5.34
CA ASP A 177 -0.39 -9.16 -6.09
C ASP A 177 1.06 -8.86 -6.47
N ILE A 178 1.44 -7.57 -6.59
CA ILE A 178 2.82 -7.16 -6.90
C ILE A 178 3.77 -7.66 -5.82
N GLN A 179 3.45 -7.44 -4.54
CA GLN A 179 4.30 -7.88 -3.43
C GLN A 179 4.41 -9.41 -3.35
N LEU A 180 3.35 -10.14 -3.69
CA LEU A 180 3.35 -11.61 -3.68
C LEU A 180 4.19 -12.19 -4.83
N SER A 181 3.99 -11.70 -6.05
CA SER A 181 4.74 -12.12 -7.24
C SER A 181 6.21 -11.75 -7.14
N TYR A 182 6.51 -10.49 -6.83
CA TYR A 182 7.86 -10.01 -6.72
C TYR A 182 8.59 -10.61 -5.50
N GLY A 183 7.88 -10.82 -4.38
CA GLY A 183 8.42 -11.49 -3.20
C GLY A 183 8.91 -12.90 -3.52
N GLU A 184 8.17 -13.66 -4.31
CA GLU A 184 8.61 -14.96 -4.82
C GLU A 184 9.81 -14.83 -5.75
N GLU A 185 9.79 -13.87 -6.69
CA GLU A 185 10.88 -13.62 -7.64
C GLU A 185 12.22 -13.34 -6.94
N ILE A 186 12.23 -12.51 -5.89
CA ILE A 186 13.45 -12.16 -5.15
C ILE A 186 13.83 -13.17 -4.06
N GLY A 187 13.04 -14.23 -3.88
CA GLY A 187 13.30 -15.28 -2.89
C GLY A 187 12.97 -14.91 -1.45
N LEU A 188 12.01 -14.01 -1.23
CA LEU A 188 11.45 -13.71 0.09
C LEU A 188 10.63 -14.89 0.65
N GLY A 189 9.99 -15.64 -0.22
CA GLY A 189 9.15 -16.79 0.11
C GLY A 189 8.58 -17.44 -1.15
N ASN A 190 7.60 -18.32 -1.00
CA ASN A 190 6.94 -19.01 -2.10
C ASN A 190 5.44 -18.72 -2.08
N ARG A 191 4.82 -18.58 -3.26
CA ARG A 191 3.36 -18.43 -3.34
C ARG A 191 2.64 -19.76 -3.16
N ASP A 192 3.27 -20.87 -3.50
CA ASP A 192 2.72 -22.20 -3.28
C ASP A 192 2.67 -22.52 -1.78
N TYR A 193 1.51 -23.01 -1.33
CA TYR A 193 1.30 -23.41 0.07
C TYR A 193 0.39 -24.63 0.19
N GLU A 194 0.50 -25.33 1.32
CA GLU A 194 -0.44 -26.36 1.75
C GLU A 194 -1.15 -25.90 3.02
N LEU A 195 -2.49 -25.85 2.98
CA LEU A 195 -3.28 -25.46 4.14
C LEU A 195 -3.52 -26.66 5.07
N ILE A 196 -2.84 -26.67 6.22
CA ILE A 196 -3.03 -27.68 7.27
C ILE A 196 -4.00 -27.14 8.33
N ARG A 197 -5.15 -27.82 8.51
CA ARG A 197 -6.13 -27.48 9.56
C ARG A 197 -5.85 -28.28 10.82
N ILE A 198 -5.73 -27.59 11.95
CA ILE A 198 -5.45 -28.16 13.28
C ILE A 198 -6.72 -28.11 14.14
#